data_AF-A0A5C8RTK2-F1
#
_entry.id   AF-A0A5C8RTK2-F1
#
_cell.length_a   1.000
_cell.length_b   1.000
_cell.length_c   1.000
_cell.angle_alpha   90.00
_cell.angle_beta   90.00
_cell.angle_gamma   90.00
#
_symmetry.space_group_name_H-M   'P 1'
#
loop_
_entity.id
_entity.type
_entity.pdbx_description
1 polymer ?
#
loop_
_entity_poly.entity_id
_entity_poly.type
_entity_poly.pdbx_seq_one_letter_code
_entity_poly.pdbx_strand_id
1 'polypeptide(L)'
;MRDDATGRTLTAHEPRETPWLSVVLGFGPMLPLVAGAAAAWWMRGQPLDYLVALVTILYGAAILLFLAGVRRGVSFRTEGGPTMVQIATMFGLFALGLSALVTVVMGKAIPALALLIVGYAAIAVLDPIAARTGEAPLFFARLRPLQMPIAVASLAALLWLKWISPY
;
A
#
# COMPACT_ATOMS: atom_id res chain seq x y z
N MET A 1 29.03 11.39 -10.63
CA MET A 1 28.01 12.33 -11.10
C MET A 1 28.67 13.21 -12.14
N ARG A 2 28.14 13.20 -13.37
CA ARG A 2 28.63 14.04 -14.46
C ARG A 2 27.47 14.93 -14.89
N ASP A 3 27.70 16.24 -14.82
CA ASP A 3 26.73 17.25 -15.23
C ASP A 3 27.19 17.82 -16.58
N ASP A 4 26.24 18.02 -17.50
CA ASP A 4 26.47 18.68 -18.78
C ASP A 4 25.34 19.68 -19.11
N ALA A 5 25.43 20.33 -20.27
CA ALA A 5 24.49 21.36 -20.70
C ALA A 5 23.05 20.83 -20.95
N THR A 6 22.89 19.52 -21.09
CA THR A 6 21.63 18.84 -21.41
C THR A 6 21.05 18.06 -20.25
N GLY A 7 21.84 17.78 -19.20
CA GLY A 7 21.35 17.09 -18.02
C GLY A 7 22.43 16.62 -17.06
N ARG A 8 22.09 15.56 -16.31
CA ARG A 8 22.91 14.99 -15.24
C ARG A 8 22.84 13.47 -15.27
N THR A 9 23.99 12.81 -15.27
CA THR A 9 24.09 11.35 -15.20
C THR A 9 24.29 10.88 -13.76
N LEU A 10 23.42 9.97 -13.32
CA LEU A 10 23.47 9.28 -12.03
C LEU A 10 23.77 7.79 -12.27
N THR A 11 24.80 7.26 -11.59
CA THR A 11 25.08 5.83 -11.54
C THR A 11 24.69 5.32 -10.17
N ALA A 12 23.76 4.38 -10.10
CA ALA A 12 23.29 3.80 -8.85
C ALA A 12 23.54 2.29 -8.85
N HIS A 13 24.03 1.77 -7.72
CA HIS A 13 24.11 0.33 -7.48
C HIS A 13 22.88 -0.10 -6.69
N GLU A 14 22.16 -1.09 -7.20
CA GLU A 14 20.98 -1.63 -6.55
C GLU A 14 21.27 -2.99 -5.89
N PRO A 15 21.20 -3.07 -4.55
CA PRO A 15 21.41 -4.34 -3.86
C PRO A 15 20.25 -5.31 -4.09
N ARG A 16 20.57 -6.60 -4.19
CA ARG A 16 19.57 -7.69 -4.22
C ARG A 16 18.93 -7.94 -2.86
N GLU A 17 19.67 -7.65 -1.79
CA GLU A 17 19.20 -7.80 -0.41
C GLU A 17 18.36 -6.59 0.00
N THR A 18 17.33 -6.84 0.80
CA THR A 18 16.51 -5.76 1.35
C THR A 18 17.31 -5.01 2.41
N PRO A 19 17.58 -3.71 2.24
CA PRO A 19 18.24 -2.92 3.27
C PRO A 19 17.45 -2.97 4.58
N TRP A 20 18.13 -3.04 5.73
CA TRP A 20 17.47 -3.13 7.04
C TRP A 20 16.43 -2.03 7.26
N LEU A 21 16.76 -0.79 6.90
CA LEU A 21 15.84 0.33 7.02
C LEU A 21 14.57 0.13 6.17
N SER A 22 14.69 -0.50 4.99
CA SER A 22 13.54 -0.85 4.14
C SER A 22 12.69 -1.98 4.73
N VAL A 23 13.27 -2.87 5.53
CA VAL A 23 12.50 -3.86 6.31
C VAL A 23 11.68 -3.12 7.37
N VAL A 24 12.32 -2.27 8.19
CA VAL A 24 11.64 -1.53 9.26
C VAL A 24 10.54 -0.62 8.70
N LEU A 25 10.85 0.18 7.68
CA LEU A 25 9.90 1.09 7.05
C LEU A 25 8.91 0.38 6.12
N GLY A 26 9.18 -0.87 5.72
CA GLY A 26 8.23 -1.71 4.99
C GLY A 26 7.20 -2.31 5.94
N PHE A 27 7.64 -3.05 6.96
CA PHE A 27 6.74 -3.74 7.87
C PHE A 27 6.11 -2.82 8.93
N GLY A 28 6.81 -1.77 9.36
CA GLY A 28 6.33 -0.82 10.38
C GLY A 28 4.96 -0.23 10.05
N PRO A 29 4.72 0.30 8.84
CA PRO A 29 3.40 0.79 8.43
C PRO A 29 2.31 -0.28 8.35
N MET A 30 2.63 -1.58 8.43
CA MET A 30 1.60 -2.62 8.51
C MET A 30 1.08 -2.79 9.95
N LEU A 31 1.87 -2.41 10.96
CA LEU A 31 1.53 -2.62 12.37
C LEU A 31 0.23 -1.93 12.79
N PRO A 32 -0.09 -0.68 12.37
CA PRO A 32 -1.36 -0.07 12.73
C PRO A 32 -2.57 -0.78 12.14
N LEU A 33 -2.43 -1.45 10.98
CA LEU A 33 -3.51 -2.28 10.43
C LEU A 33 -3.76 -3.53 11.27
N VAL A 34 -2.68 -4.20 11.70
CA VAL A 34 -2.75 -5.38 12.58
C VAL A 34 -3.36 -4.98 13.93
N ALA A 35 -2.83 -3.92 14.56
CA ALA A 35 -3.31 -3.43 15.84
C ALA A 35 -4.76 -2.96 15.76
N GLY A 36 -5.14 -2.25 14.70
CA GLY A 36 -6.50 -1.79 14.47
C GLY A 36 -7.49 -2.94 14.30
N ALA A 37 -7.14 -3.96 13.50
CA ALA A 37 -7.96 -5.15 13.34
C ALA A 37 -8.13 -5.92 14.66
N ALA A 38 -7.03 -6.14 15.41
CA ALA A 38 -7.08 -6.82 16.70
C ALA A 38 -7.91 -6.04 17.75
N ALA A 39 -7.73 -4.72 17.82
CA ALA A 39 -8.49 -3.86 18.71
C ALA A 39 -9.98 -3.84 18.38
N ALA A 40 -10.35 -3.80 17.10
CA ALA A 40 -11.74 -3.88 16.66
C ALA A 40 -12.40 -5.20 17.08
N TRP A 41 -11.69 -6.32 16.95
CA TRP A 41 -12.14 -7.63 17.43
C TRP A 41 -12.30 -7.67 18.94
N TRP A 42 -11.36 -7.11 19.69
CA TRP A 42 -11.41 -7.03 21.15
C TRP A 42 -12.59 -6.17 21.65
N MET A 43 -12.88 -5.08 20.95
CA MET A 43 -13.94 -4.13 21.30
C MET A 43 -15.29 -4.45 20.65
N ARG A 44 -15.45 -5.63 20.05
CA ARG A 44 -16.68 -6.00 19.34
C ARG A 44 -17.92 -5.77 20.22
N GLY A 45 -18.90 -5.03 19.67
CA GLY A 45 -20.14 -4.70 20.36
C GLY A 45 -20.04 -3.52 21.33
N GLN A 46 -18.87 -2.90 21.48
CA GLN A 46 -18.68 -1.69 22.26
C GLN A 46 -18.81 -0.43 21.38
N PRO A 47 -19.18 0.73 21.95
CA PRO A 47 -19.34 1.98 21.18
C PRO A 47 -18.08 2.42 20.41
N LEU A 48 -16.89 2.05 20.90
CA LEU A 48 -15.62 2.45 20.30
C LEU A 48 -15.20 1.63 19.07
N ASP A 49 -15.83 0.47 18.81
CA ASP A 49 -15.45 -0.39 17.68
C ASP A 49 -15.60 0.34 16.33
N TYR A 50 -16.65 1.16 16.19
CA TYR A 50 -16.82 1.99 15.00
C TYR A 50 -15.60 2.91 14.76
N LEU A 51 -15.14 3.60 15.80
CA LEU A 51 -14.02 4.54 15.71
C LEU A 51 -12.71 3.82 15.37
N VAL A 52 -12.45 2.67 16.00
CA VAL A 52 -11.27 1.85 15.72
C VAL A 52 -11.27 1.37 14.28
N ALA A 53 -12.41 0.87 13.78
CA ALA A 53 -12.54 0.44 12.39
C ALA A 53 -12.33 1.60 11.42
N LEU A 54 -12.95 2.77 11.67
CA LEU A 54 -12.81 3.97 10.84
C LEU A 54 -11.35 4.41 10.75
N VAL A 55 -10.67 4.57 11.88
CA VAL A 55 -9.25 4.99 11.92
C VAL A 55 -8.37 3.98 11.18
N THR A 56 -8.63 2.68 11.36
CA THR A 56 -7.88 1.61 10.67
C THR A 56 -8.05 1.70 9.15
N ILE A 57 -9.27 1.91 8.67
CA ILE A 57 -9.57 2.04 7.23
C ILE A 57 -8.94 3.32 6.66
N LEU A 58 -9.07 4.46 7.36
CA LEU A 58 -8.46 5.73 6.94
C LEU A 58 -6.94 5.61 6.85
N TYR A 59 -6.31 4.98 7.83
CA TYR A 59 -4.88 4.70 7.80
C TYR A 59 -4.50 3.78 6.62
N GLY A 60 -5.26 2.70 6.40
CA GLY A 60 -5.07 1.80 5.27
C GLY A 60 -5.20 2.50 3.91
N ALA A 61 -6.15 3.42 3.77
CA ALA A 61 -6.32 4.24 2.58
C ALA A 61 -5.15 5.22 2.39
N ALA A 62 -4.71 5.89 3.46
CA ALA A 62 -3.58 6.80 3.41
C ALA A 62 -2.29 6.11 2.97
N ILE A 63 -2.01 4.91 3.49
CA ILE A 63 -0.84 4.11 3.08
C ILE A 63 -0.97 3.67 1.62
N LEU A 64 -2.15 3.23 1.16
CA LEU A 64 -2.35 2.84 -0.23
C LEU A 64 -2.13 4.02 -1.20
N LEU A 65 -2.65 5.20 -0.86
CA LEU A 65 -2.43 6.44 -1.62
C LEU A 65 -0.94 6.83 -1.65
N PHE A 66 -0.26 6.72 -0.51
CA PHE A 66 1.18 6.96 -0.42
C PHE A 66 1.97 6.00 -1.31
N LEU A 67 1.68 4.70 -1.27
CA LEU A 67 2.34 3.69 -2.11
C LEU A 67 2.10 3.92 -3.60
N ALA A 68 0.90 4.35 -3.99
CA ALA A 68 0.62 4.77 -5.36
C ALA A 68 1.51 5.95 -5.77
N GLY A 69 1.67 6.96 -4.91
CA GLY A 69 2.57 8.09 -5.13
C GLY A 69 4.05 7.70 -5.22
N VAL A 70 4.52 6.78 -4.38
CA VAL A 70 5.91 6.29 -4.39
C VAL A 70 6.28 5.68 -5.75
N ARG A 71 5.39 4.90 -6.36
CA ARG A 71 5.61 4.34 -7.71
C ARG A 71 5.91 5.44 -8.75
N ARG A 72 5.21 6.57 -8.68
CA ARG A 72 5.48 7.73 -9.55
C ARG A 72 6.78 8.43 -9.21
N GLY A 73 7.08 8.53 -7.92
CA GLY A 73 8.32 9.12 -7.40
C GLY A 73 9.56 8.45 -7.98
N VAL A 74 9.57 7.11 -8.00
CA VAL A 74 10.69 6.32 -8.54
C VAL A 74 10.88 6.57 -10.04
N SER A 75 9.78 6.63 -10.81
CA SER A 75 9.86 6.77 -12.26
C SER A 75 10.39 8.12 -12.76
N PHE A 76 10.47 9.16 -11.90
CA PHE A 76 11.10 10.43 -12.28
C PHE A 76 12.61 10.33 -12.54
N ARG A 77 13.27 9.31 -12.00
CA ARG A 77 14.72 9.10 -12.16
C ARG A 77 15.05 7.83 -12.92
N THR A 78 14.05 7.17 -13.49
CA THR A 78 14.24 6.00 -14.35
C THR A 78 14.57 6.48 -15.76
N GLU A 79 15.58 5.87 -16.38
CA GLU A 79 15.95 6.17 -17.75
C GLU A 79 14.78 5.86 -18.69
N GLY A 80 14.47 6.78 -19.62
CA GLY A 80 13.29 6.67 -20.49
C GLY A 80 11.97 7.11 -19.85
N GLY A 81 11.94 7.44 -18.56
CA GLY A 81 10.75 7.93 -17.85
C GLY A 81 9.73 6.82 -17.51
N PRO A 82 8.52 7.19 -17.06
CA PRO A 82 7.51 6.21 -16.69
C PRO A 82 6.91 5.48 -17.89
N THR A 83 6.75 4.16 -17.77
CA THR A 83 5.98 3.37 -18.74
C THR A 83 4.47 3.64 -18.60
N MET A 84 3.70 3.41 -19.67
CA MET A 84 2.23 3.54 -19.60
C MET A 84 1.62 2.59 -18.58
N VAL A 85 2.20 1.39 -18.42
CA VAL A 85 1.76 0.40 -17.43
C VAL A 85 2.00 0.91 -16.00
N GLN A 86 3.14 1.56 -15.74
CA GLN A 86 3.39 2.19 -14.43
C GLN A 86 2.38 3.29 -14.12
N ILE A 87 2.09 4.15 -15.10
CA ILE A 87 1.11 5.24 -14.94
C ILE A 87 -0.30 4.68 -14.70
N ALA A 88 -0.72 3.70 -15.49
CA ALA A 88 -2.02 3.06 -15.32
C ALA A 88 -2.14 2.38 -13.95
N THR A 89 -1.09 1.67 -13.51
CA THR A 89 -1.08 1.03 -12.20
C THR A 89 -1.10 2.06 -11.07
N MET A 90 -0.33 3.14 -11.19
CA MET A 90 -0.33 4.25 -10.23
C MET A 90 -1.73 4.84 -10.08
N PHE A 91 -2.39 5.19 -11.19
CA PHE A 91 -3.76 5.73 -11.13
C PHE A 91 -4.77 4.71 -10.62
N GLY A 92 -4.64 3.44 -10.98
CA GLY A 92 -5.50 2.37 -10.47
C GLY A 92 -5.40 2.22 -8.95
N LEU A 93 -4.18 2.15 -8.41
CA LEU A 93 -3.95 2.08 -6.96
C LEU A 93 -4.41 3.35 -6.24
N PHE A 94 -4.15 4.53 -6.83
CA PHE A 94 -4.60 5.80 -6.28
C PHE A 94 -6.13 5.88 -6.24
N ALA A 95 -6.81 5.47 -7.32
CA ALA A 95 -8.26 5.43 -7.40
C ALA A 95 -8.84 4.48 -6.34
N LEU A 96 -8.27 3.28 -6.17
CA LEU A 96 -8.68 2.35 -5.12
C LEU A 96 -8.57 2.97 -3.72
N GLY A 97 -7.44 3.61 -3.41
CA GLY A 97 -7.23 4.29 -2.12
C GLY A 97 -8.19 5.46 -1.90
N LEU A 98 -8.38 6.31 -2.91
CA LEU A 98 -9.27 7.47 -2.83
C LEU A 98 -10.73 7.03 -2.71
N SER A 99 -11.15 6.06 -3.51
CA SER A 99 -12.49 5.48 -3.45
C SER A 99 -12.74 4.83 -2.09
N ALA A 100 -11.77 4.10 -1.51
CA ALA A 100 -11.91 3.54 -0.18
C ALA A 100 -12.10 4.65 0.89
N LEU A 101 -11.32 5.72 0.81
CA LEU A 101 -11.41 6.87 1.70
C LEU A 101 -12.78 7.56 1.62
N VAL A 102 -13.26 7.86 0.40
CA VAL A 102 -14.59 8.46 0.21
C VAL A 102 -15.68 7.51 0.72
N THR A 103 -15.57 6.23 0.40
CA THR A 103 -16.56 5.21 0.76
C THR A 103 -16.70 5.04 2.27
N VAL A 104 -15.59 5.05 3.03
CA VAL A 104 -15.65 4.94 4.49
C VAL A 104 -16.22 6.18 5.15
N VAL A 105 -15.92 7.39 4.63
CA VAL A 105 -16.51 8.65 5.11
C VAL A 105 -18.02 8.68 4.89
N MET A 106 -18.52 8.01 3.85
CA MET A 106 -19.96 7.80 3.62
C MET A 106 -20.58 6.71 4.53
N GLY A 107 -19.86 6.22 5.55
CA GLY A 107 -20.32 5.19 6.46
C GLY A 107 -20.29 3.76 5.91
N LYS A 108 -19.75 3.54 4.70
CA LYS A 108 -19.78 2.22 4.03
C LYS A 108 -18.48 1.44 4.26
N ALA A 109 -18.28 0.92 5.47
CA ALA A 109 -17.05 0.24 5.86
C ALA A 109 -16.71 -1.00 4.99
N ILE A 110 -17.70 -1.85 4.70
CA ILE A 110 -17.52 -3.10 3.94
C ILE A 110 -16.92 -2.85 2.54
N PRO A 111 -17.53 -2.01 1.67
CA PRO A 111 -16.95 -1.76 0.36
C PRO A 111 -15.62 -1.01 0.43
N ALA A 112 -15.40 -0.14 1.43
CA ALA A 112 -14.09 0.50 1.63
C ALA A 112 -13.00 -0.55 1.92
N LEU A 113 -13.28 -1.51 2.81
CA LEU A 113 -12.37 -2.62 3.12
C LEU A 113 -12.10 -3.51 1.90
N ALA A 114 -13.12 -3.83 1.10
CA ALA A 114 -12.95 -4.60 -0.12
C ALA A 114 -12.02 -3.89 -1.13
N LEU A 115 -12.20 -2.58 -1.34
CA LEU A 115 -11.33 -1.78 -2.21
C LEU A 115 -9.87 -1.77 -1.71
N LEU A 116 -9.66 -1.62 -0.40
CA LEU A 116 -8.32 -1.69 0.18
C LEU A 116 -7.70 -3.08 -0.01
N ILE A 117 -8.43 -4.16 0.25
CA ILE A 117 -7.94 -5.54 0.06
C ILE A 117 -7.48 -5.73 -1.38
N VAL A 118 -8.28 -5.30 -2.36
CA VAL A 118 -7.91 -5.35 -3.79
C VAL A 118 -6.64 -4.54 -4.06
N GLY A 119 -6.53 -3.32 -3.51
CA GLY A 119 -5.35 -2.48 -3.68
C GLY A 119 -4.07 -3.09 -3.11
N TYR A 120 -4.11 -3.58 -1.87
CA TYR A 120 -2.95 -4.23 -1.23
C TYR A 120 -2.59 -5.56 -1.90
N ALA A 121 -3.57 -6.36 -2.32
CA ALA A 121 -3.34 -7.58 -3.09
C ALA A 121 -2.71 -7.27 -4.45
N ALA A 122 -3.16 -6.22 -5.13
CA ALA A 122 -2.57 -5.76 -6.38
C ALA A 122 -1.10 -5.37 -6.18
N ILE A 123 -0.76 -4.65 -5.11
CA ILE A 123 0.65 -4.32 -4.78
C ILE A 123 1.49 -5.59 -4.56
N ALA A 124 0.94 -6.59 -3.88
CA ALA A 124 1.62 -7.87 -3.63
C ALA A 124 2.09 -8.57 -4.91
N VAL A 125 1.40 -8.32 -6.03
CA VAL A 125 1.67 -8.94 -7.34
C VAL A 125 2.40 -7.98 -8.28
N LEU A 126 1.92 -6.75 -8.41
CA LEU A 126 2.40 -5.79 -9.39
C LEU A 126 3.74 -5.16 -9.01
N ASP A 127 4.03 -4.96 -7.70
CA ASP A 127 5.33 -4.40 -7.30
C ASP A 127 6.48 -5.37 -7.56
N PRO A 128 6.35 -6.69 -7.30
CA PRO A 128 7.39 -7.64 -7.70
C PRO A 128 7.64 -7.72 -9.19
N ILE A 129 6.59 -7.60 -10.01
CA ILE A 129 6.73 -7.55 -11.46
C ILE A 129 7.52 -6.31 -11.86
N ALA A 130 7.11 -5.13 -11.37
CA ALA A 130 7.80 -3.86 -11.61
C ALA A 130 9.28 -3.90 -11.15
N ALA A 131 9.55 -4.52 -10.00
CA ALA A 131 10.91 -4.68 -9.48
C ALA A 131 11.80 -5.53 -10.40
N ARG A 132 11.23 -6.56 -11.04
CA ARG A 132 11.96 -7.43 -11.97
C ARG A 132 12.19 -6.79 -13.34
N THR A 133 11.37 -5.81 -13.71
CA THR A 133 11.49 -5.07 -14.98
C THR A 133 12.28 -3.76 -14.85
N GLY A 134 12.85 -3.48 -13.67
CA GLY A 134 13.64 -2.26 -13.41
C GLY A 134 12.77 -1.01 -13.20
N GLU A 135 11.46 -1.17 -13.07
CA GLU A 135 10.49 -0.10 -12.84
C GLU A 135 10.38 0.32 -11.37
N ALA A 136 10.87 -0.52 -10.46
CA ALA A 136 10.88 -0.29 -9.03
C ALA A 136 12.11 -0.95 -8.40
N PRO A 137 12.44 -0.63 -7.12
CA PRO A 137 13.60 -1.24 -6.49
C PRO A 137 13.55 -2.77 -6.43
N LEU A 138 14.65 -3.43 -6.80
CA LEU A 138 14.75 -4.88 -6.99
C LEU A 138 14.35 -5.68 -5.73
N PHE A 139 14.68 -5.17 -4.54
CA PHE A 139 14.33 -5.84 -3.28
C PHE A 139 12.82 -5.91 -3.03
N PHE A 140 12.00 -5.07 -3.68
CA PHE A 140 10.54 -5.19 -3.61
C PHE A 140 10.02 -6.51 -4.19
N ALA A 141 10.77 -7.16 -5.09
CA ALA A 141 10.44 -8.49 -5.61
C ALA A 141 10.31 -9.56 -4.52
N ARG A 142 10.97 -9.35 -3.36
CA ARG A 142 10.93 -10.25 -2.20
C ARG A 142 10.14 -9.66 -1.04
N LEU A 143 10.26 -8.36 -0.82
CA LEU A 143 9.63 -7.69 0.32
C LEU A 143 8.09 -7.68 0.20
N ARG A 144 7.55 -7.32 -0.96
CA ARG A 144 6.11 -7.08 -1.13
C ARG A 144 5.24 -8.34 -0.99
N PRO A 145 5.62 -9.50 -1.53
CA PRO A 145 4.87 -10.74 -1.34
C PRO A 145 4.80 -11.19 0.12
N LEU A 146 5.73 -10.74 0.98
CA LEU A 146 5.74 -11.05 2.41
C LEU A 146 5.02 -9.96 3.23
N GLN A 147 5.20 -8.70 2.85
CA GLN A 147 4.64 -7.54 3.54
C GLN A 147 3.13 -7.41 3.31
N MET A 148 2.67 -7.46 2.06
CA MET A 148 1.29 -7.14 1.70
C MET A 148 0.25 -8.13 2.25
N PRO A 149 0.53 -9.46 2.36
CA PRO A 149 -0.40 -10.37 3.01
C PRO A 149 -0.75 -10.00 4.45
N ILE A 150 0.13 -9.32 5.18
CA ILE A 150 -0.15 -8.85 6.55
C ILE A 150 -1.27 -7.82 6.52
N ALA A 151 -1.20 -6.85 5.60
CA ALA A 151 -2.26 -5.86 5.40
C ALA A 151 -3.56 -6.53 4.94
N VAL A 152 -3.48 -7.42 3.93
CA VAL A 152 -4.65 -8.12 3.39
C VAL A 152 -5.34 -8.95 4.48
N ALA A 153 -4.60 -9.72 5.27
CA ALA A 153 -5.15 -10.53 6.35
C ALA A 153 -5.81 -9.66 7.45
N SER A 154 -5.17 -8.54 7.82
CA SER A 154 -5.72 -7.61 8.82
C SER A 154 -7.02 -6.97 8.33
N LEU A 155 -7.04 -6.51 7.08
CA LEU A 155 -8.23 -5.91 6.46
C LEU A 155 -9.34 -6.95 6.23
N ALA A 156 -8.99 -8.19 5.88
CA ALA A 156 -9.96 -9.28 5.74
C ALA A 156 -10.58 -9.67 7.09
N ALA A 157 -9.78 -9.71 8.16
CA ALA A 157 -10.29 -9.93 9.52
C ALA A 157 -11.25 -8.82 9.95
N LEU A 158 -10.94 -7.56 9.62
CA LEU A 158 -11.82 -6.43 9.91
C LEU A 158 -13.08 -6.46 9.03
N LEU A 159 -12.96 -6.82 7.75
CA LEU A 159 -14.09 -7.02 6.83
C LEU A 159 -15.05 -8.07 7.37
N TRP A 160 -14.51 -9.22 7.77
CA TRP A 160 -15.30 -10.29 8.36
C TRP A 160 -16.06 -9.82 9.60
N LEU A 161 -15.39 -9.09 10.50
CA LEU A 161 -16.03 -8.51 11.68
C LEU A 161 -17.21 -7.59 11.31
N LYS A 162 -17.02 -6.66 10.36
CA LYS A 162 -18.10 -5.74 9.95
C LYS A 162 -19.21 -6.42 9.18
N TRP A 163 -18.93 -7.53 8.53
CA TRP A 163 -19.95 -8.36 7.88
C TRP A 163 -20.88 -9.01 8.89
N ILE A 164 -20.33 -9.58 9.97
CA ILE A 164 -21.11 -10.30 11.00
C ILE A 164 -21.62 -9.39 12.13
N SER A 165 -21.16 -8.15 12.18
CA SER A 165 -21.51 -7.16 13.20
C SER A 165 -21.56 -5.75 12.58
N PRO A 166 -22.54 -5.49 11.69
CA PRO A 166 -22.70 -4.18 11.09
C PRO A 166 -23.15 -3.14 12.14
N TYR A 167 -22.72 -1.91 11.92
CA TYR A 167 -23.21 -0.72 12.62
C TYR A 167 -24.01 0.15 11.66
#